data_AF-A0A7L4I2W7-F1
#
_entry.id   AF-A0A7L4I2W7-F1
#
_cell.length_a   1.000
_cell.length_b   1.000
_cell.length_c   1.000
_cell.angle_alpha   90.00
_cell.angle_beta   90.00
_cell.angle_gamma   90.00
#
_symmetry.space_group_name_H-M   'P 1'
#
loop_
_entity.id
_entity.type
_entity.pdbx_description
1 polymer ?
#
loop_
_entity_poly.entity_id
_entity_poly.type
_entity_poly.pdbx_seq_one_letter_code
_entity_poly.pdbx_strand_id
1 'polypeptide(L)'
;EKFKMLKNEGNDCVKKGKYKEAVNKYSECMKLNTTECTIYTNRALCYLKLYKYEEAKQDCDHVLQIEDSNIKAFYRRALAYKGLQVRKNVAGI
;
A
#
# COMPACT_ATOMS: atom_id res chain seq x y z
N GLU A 1 15.75 -4.01 -15.47
CA GLU A 1 14.78 -4.92 -16.13
C GLU A 1 13.70 -5.47 -15.21
N LYS A 2 13.95 -6.50 -14.38
CA LYS A 2 12.88 -7.21 -13.63
C LYS A 2 12.04 -6.34 -12.69
N PHE A 3 12.67 -5.45 -11.92
CA PHE A 3 11.96 -4.54 -11.01
C PHE A 3 10.98 -3.62 -11.75
N LYS A 4 11.43 -3.02 -12.87
CA LYS A 4 10.60 -2.12 -13.68
C LYS A 4 9.41 -2.85 -14.29
N MET A 5 9.63 -4.07 -14.78
CA MET A 5 8.57 -4.95 -15.29
C MET A 5 7.51 -5.24 -14.22
N LEU A 6 7.92 -5.71 -13.04
CA LEU A 6 7.00 -5.99 -11.92
C LEU A 6 6.26 -4.74 -11.44
N LYS A 7 6.95 -3.58 -11.37
CA LYS A 7 6.33 -2.29 -11.03
C LYS A 7 5.24 -1.93 -12.04
N ASN A 8 5.50 -2.11 -13.34
CA ASN A 8 4.53 -1.83 -14.40
C ASN A 8 3.34 -2.80 -14.35
N GLU A 9 3.59 -4.10 -14.19
CA GLU A 9 2.54 -5.11 -14.02
C GLU A 9 1.64 -4.79 -12.82
N GLY A 10 2.24 -4.43 -11.68
CA GLY A 10 1.49 -3.99 -10.50
C GLY A 10 0.61 -2.76 -10.78
N ASN A 11 1.16 -1.75 -11.46
CA ASN A 11 0.41 -0.56 -11.84
C ASN A 11 -0.77 -0.89 -12.79
N ASP A 12 -0.57 -1.81 -13.73
CA ASP A 12 -1.64 -2.22 -14.66
C ASP A 12 -2.72 -3.06 -13.96
N CYS A 13 -2.33 -3.91 -13.00
CA CYS A 13 -3.29 -4.57 -12.12
C CYS A 13 -4.12 -3.54 -11.32
N VAL A 14 -3.51 -2.45 -10.81
CA VAL A 14 -4.23 -1.36 -10.14
C VAL A 14 -5.24 -0.70 -11.09
N LYS A 15 -4.83 -0.34 -12.31
CA LYS A 15 -5.73 0.26 -13.31
C LYS A 15 -6.93 -0.63 -13.64
N LYS A 16 -6.72 -1.96 -13.64
CA LYS A 16 -7.74 -2.98 -13.87
C LYS A 16 -8.56 -3.35 -12.62
N GLY A 17 -8.31 -2.72 -11.47
CA GLY A 17 -8.98 -3.05 -10.20
C GLY A 17 -8.57 -4.39 -9.58
N LYS A 18 -7.52 -5.04 -10.10
CA LYS A 18 -7.00 -6.33 -9.64
C LYS A 18 -6.05 -6.14 -8.45
N TYR A 19 -6.58 -5.65 -7.33
CA TYR A 19 -5.76 -5.21 -6.20
C TYR A 19 -4.94 -6.32 -5.53
N LYS A 20 -5.46 -7.56 -5.45
CA LYS A 20 -4.70 -8.70 -4.89
C LYS A 20 -3.48 -9.03 -5.75
N GLU A 21 -3.66 -9.06 -7.07
CA GLU A 21 -2.56 -9.28 -8.02
C GLU A 21 -1.52 -8.16 -7.93
N ALA A 22 -1.98 -6.89 -7.85
CA ALA A 22 -1.09 -5.74 -7.67
C ALA A 22 -0.25 -5.84 -6.40
N VAL A 23 -0.85 -6.25 -5.27
CA VAL A 23 -0.13 -6.47 -4.01
C VAL A 23 0.99 -7.50 -4.19
N ASN A 24 0.71 -8.61 -4.88
CA ASN A 24 1.71 -9.64 -5.14
C ASN A 24 2.88 -9.07 -5.96
N LYS A 25 2.59 -8.35 -7.05
CA LYS A 25 3.63 -7.73 -7.90
C LYS A 25 4.48 -6.72 -7.15
N TYR A 26 3.87 -5.84 -6.36
CA TYR A 26 4.61 -4.89 -5.52
C TYR A 26 5.43 -5.60 -4.43
N SER A 27 4.93 -6.69 -3.87
CA SER A 27 5.69 -7.48 -2.87
C SER A 27 6.89 -8.19 -3.51
N GLU A 28 6.78 -8.60 -4.77
CA GLU A 28 7.94 -9.09 -5.54
C GLU A 28 8.94 -7.98 -5.83
N CYS A 29 8.50 -6.76 -6.14
CA CYS A 29 9.41 -5.60 -6.27
C CYS A 29 10.22 -5.39 -4.99
N MET A 30 9.60 -5.51 -3.81
CA MET A 30 10.26 -5.32 -2.52
C MET A 30 11.34 -6.37 -2.23
N LYS A 31 11.23 -7.58 -2.78
CA LYS A 31 12.30 -8.59 -2.67
C LYS A 31 13.55 -8.21 -3.48
N LEU A 32 13.41 -7.33 -4.47
CA LEU A 32 14.50 -6.88 -5.33
C LEU A 32 15.08 -5.54 -4.90
N ASN A 33 14.22 -4.63 -4.43
CA ASN A 33 14.62 -3.34 -3.90
C ASN A 33 13.61 -2.86 -2.85
N THR A 34 14.09 -2.65 -1.62
CA THR A 34 13.29 -2.25 -0.46
C THR A 34 13.24 -0.74 -0.24
N THR A 35 13.93 0.10 -1.02
CA THR A 35 14.02 1.55 -0.76
C THR A 35 13.06 2.41 -1.59
N GLU A 36 12.37 1.84 -2.59
CA GLU A 36 11.47 2.60 -3.46
C GLU A 36 10.11 2.86 -2.78
N CYS A 37 9.97 4.04 -2.17
CA CYS A 37 8.75 4.51 -1.49
C CYS A 37 7.48 4.41 -2.36
N THR A 38 7.60 4.59 -3.68
CA THR A 38 6.48 4.45 -4.62
C THR A 38 5.83 3.06 -4.55
N ILE A 39 6.61 2.00 -4.33
CA ILE A 39 6.09 0.62 -4.27
C ILE A 39 5.23 0.43 -3.03
N TYR A 40 5.74 0.82 -1.86
CA TYR A 40 5.02 0.74 -0.59
C TYR A 40 3.74 1.56 -0.63
N THR A 41 3.83 2.82 -1.08
CA THR A 41 2.62 3.65 -1.16
C THR A 41 1.59 2.98 -2.08
N ASN A 42 1.97 2.49 -3.26
CA ASN A 42 1.00 1.87 -4.19
C ASN A 42 0.43 0.56 -3.64
N ARG A 43 1.22 -0.23 -2.92
CA ARG A 43 0.72 -1.42 -2.22
C ARG A 43 -0.25 -1.06 -1.11
N ALA A 44 0.01 0.02 -0.35
CA ALA A 44 -0.93 0.56 0.63
C ALA A 44 -2.28 0.95 0.01
N LEU A 45 -2.28 1.56 -1.18
CA LEU A 45 -3.52 1.84 -1.92
C LEU A 45 -4.29 0.55 -2.22
N CYS A 46 -3.61 -0.50 -2.67
CA CYS A 46 -4.25 -1.80 -2.92
C CYS A 46 -4.81 -2.40 -1.63
N TYR A 47 -4.09 -2.32 -0.52
CA TYR A 47 -4.57 -2.78 0.77
C TYR A 47 -5.82 -2.02 1.26
N LEU A 48 -5.87 -0.69 1.08
CA LEU A 48 -7.08 0.10 1.35
C LEU A 48 -8.29 -0.41 0.54
N LYS A 49 -8.09 -0.70 -0.75
CA LYS A 49 -9.15 -1.25 -1.61
C LYS A 49 -9.56 -2.68 -1.26
N LEU A 50 -8.73 -3.40 -0.51
CA LEU A 50 -9.00 -4.73 0.01
C LEU A 50 -9.45 -4.72 1.48
N TYR A 51 -9.70 -3.53 2.06
CA TYR A 51 -10.06 -3.35 3.48
C TYR A 51 -9.03 -3.90 4.48
N LYS A 52 -7.77 -4.03 4.02
CA LYS A 52 -6.60 -4.47 4.79
C LYS A 52 -5.91 -3.27 5.42
N TYR A 53 -6.59 -2.64 6.37
CA TYR A 53 -6.20 -1.32 6.85
C TYR A 53 -4.90 -1.32 7.67
N GLU A 54 -4.61 -2.38 8.44
CA GLU A 54 -3.34 -2.45 9.19
C GLU A 54 -2.16 -2.57 8.23
N GLU A 55 -2.25 -3.43 7.21
CA GLU A 55 -1.18 -3.57 6.22
C GLU A 55 -0.97 -2.27 5.42
N ALA A 56 -2.07 -1.57 5.08
CA ALA A 56 -1.97 -0.26 4.44
C ALA A 56 -1.26 0.79 5.32
N LYS A 57 -1.57 0.80 6.63
CA LYS A 57 -0.94 1.70 7.59
C LYS A 57 0.57 1.39 7.70
N GLN A 58 0.94 0.11 7.85
CA GLN A 58 2.34 -0.32 7.96
C GLN A 58 3.17 0.13 6.75
N ASP A 59 2.65 -0.05 5.53
CA ASP A 59 3.32 0.41 4.32
C ASP A 59 3.50 1.94 4.29
N CYS A 60 2.51 2.70 4.79
CA CYS A 60 2.62 4.16 4.86
C CYS A 60 3.60 4.62 5.95
N ASP A 61 3.62 3.95 7.10
CA ASP A 61 4.55 4.27 8.19
C ASP A 61 6.00 4.04 7.76
N HIS A 62 6.27 2.96 7.03
CA HIS A 62 7.60 2.72 6.46
C HIS A 62 8.03 3.85 5.49
N VAL A 63 7.13 4.30 4.61
CA VAL A 63 7.44 5.41 3.70
C VAL A 63 7.73 6.69 4.47
N LEU A 64 6.96 6.99 5.52
CA LEU A 64 7.15 8.20 6.32
C LEU A 64 8.40 8.16 7.21
N GLN A 65 9.01 7.00 7.43
CA GLN A 65 10.34 6.90 8.05
C GLN A 65 11.47 7.31 7.10
N ILE A 66 11.24 7.22 5.78
CA ILE A 66 12.24 7.52 4.73
C ILE A 66 11.99 8.91 4.14
N GLU A 67 10.74 9.20 3.82
CA GLU A 67 10.23 10.45 3.24
C GLU A 67 9.15 11.02 4.18
N ASP A 68 9.59 11.73 5.21
CA ASP A 68 8.73 12.27 6.27
C ASP A 68 7.64 13.23 5.77
N SER A 69 7.82 13.83 4.59
CA SER A 69 6.88 14.75 3.95
C SER A 69 6.07 14.11 2.81
N ASN A 70 6.03 12.78 2.69
CA ASN A 70 5.31 12.11 1.60
C ASN A 70 3.78 12.25 1.74
N ILE A 71 3.20 13.17 0.96
CA ILE A 71 1.76 13.49 0.97
C ILE A 71 0.89 12.25 0.67
N LYS A 72 1.32 11.38 -0.24
CA LYS A 72 0.55 10.17 -0.60
C LYS A 72 0.51 9.18 0.56
N ALA A 73 1.62 9.02 1.29
CA ALA A 73 1.68 8.17 2.46
C ALA A 73 0.78 8.72 3.59
N PHE A 74 0.84 10.01 3.88
CA PHE A 74 -0.06 10.63 4.88
C PHE A 74 -1.53 10.42 4.55
N TYR A 75 -1.93 10.72 3.31
CA TYR A 75 -3.32 10.57 2.87
C TYR A 75 -3.80 9.12 3.00
N ARG A 76 -3.01 8.16 2.51
CA ARG A 76 -3.36 6.73 2.57
C ARG A 76 -3.39 6.22 4.01
N ARG A 77 -2.46 6.68 4.86
CA ARG A 77 -2.45 6.36 6.29
C ARG A 77 -3.69 6.89 7.02
N ALA A 78 -4.12 8.12 6.73
CA ALA A 78 -5.34 8.69 7.30
C ALA A 78 -6.58 7.86 6.92
N LEU A 79 -6.68 7.41 5.67
CA LEU A 79 -7.73 6.50 5.23
C LEU A 79 -7.68 5.16 5.95
N ALA A 80 -6.48 4.62 6.18
CA ALA A 80 -6.29 3.38 6.93
C ALA A 80 -6.79 3.53 8.39
N TYR A 81 -6.41 4.61 9.07
CA TYR A 81 -6.90 4.90 10.42
C TYR A 81 -8.42 5.00 10.51
N LYS A 82 -9.06 5.69 9.54
CA LYS A 82 -10.52 5.76 9.46
C LYS A 82 -11.13 4.36 9.30
N GLY A 83 -10.57 3.53 8.43
CA GLY A 83 -11.01 2.14 8.25
C GLY A 83 -10.88 1.29 9.51
N LEU A 84 -9.77 1.44 10.25
CA LEU A 84 -9.54 0.75 11.51
C LEU A 84 -10.52 1.18 12.60
N GLN A 85 -10.81 2.48 12.70
CA GLN A 85 -11.78 3.00 13.67
C GLN A 85 -13.18 2.45 13.38
N VAL A 86 -13.62 2.47 12.12
CA VAL A 86 -14.91 1.90 11.71
C VAL A 86 -14.97 0.40 12.07
N ARG A 87 -13.91 -0.35 11.79
CA ARG A 87 -13.85 -1.79 12.13
C ARG A 87 -13.94 -2.04 13.64
N LYS A 88 -13.27 -1.23 14.46
CA LYS A 88 -13.36 -1.33 15.93
C LYS A 88 -14.78 -1.07 16.44
N ASN A 89 -15.41 -0.02 15.93
CA ASN A 89 -16.77 0.35 16.32
C ASN A 89 -17.81 -0.72 15.95
N VAL A 90 -17.63 -1.39 14.81
CA VAL A 90 -18.52 -2.49 14.37
C VAL A 90 -18.24 -3.79 15.11
N ALA A 91 -17.00 -4.02 15.53
CA ALA A 91 -16.60 -5.24 16.24
C ALA A 91 -17.03 -5.29 17.71
N GLY A 92 -17.70 -4.25 18.23
CA GLY A 92 -18.38 -4.30 19.53
C GLY A 92 -17.49 -4.73 20.70
N ILE A 93 -16.34 -4.06 20.86
CA ILE A 93 -15.64 -3.97 22.14
C ILE A 93 -15.92 -2.59 22.72
#